data_AF-A0A7W1JGU1-F1
#
_entry.id   AF-A0A7W1JGU1-F1
#
_cell.length_a   1.000
_cell.length_b   1.000
_cell.length_c   1.000
_cell.angle_alpha   90.00
_cell.angle_beta   90.00
_cell.angle_gamma   90.00
#
_symmetry.space_group_name_H-M   'P 1'
#
loop_
_entity.id
_entity.type
_entity.pdbx_description
1 polymer ?
#
loop_
_entity_poly.entity_id
_entity_poly.type
_entity_poly.pdbx_seq_one_letter_code
_entity_poly.pdbx_strand_id
1 'polypeptide(L)'
;MRERWFGATGRRIPEIAVEGELDVDGALVLDGIADTSRLEQAHAEGTPIVVRAASADEVREALARPEVACVLVPETKREFLDLDLTKLTYGTFSIAACDLETGQWGVATQSKFLAVGSVVPWAEPHVGAVATQAYANPRYGPNGLQLLRDGLAADDVVERLTAADEGREHRQLGVVDSEGRGATYTGSECHDWAGGRTGPGYAAQGNILVSAETVDAIADTFESSSGPLAERLIECLAAAQAAGGDSRGQQSAALLVVEKDGGYAGLSDVVIDLRVDDHERPIEELRRLYGLHEQLFGKTPRSQWIAVADDLRAELGERLASLGYDGDLADAFTAWAGTENLEERVDGVEQIDPVVLEELRAR
;
A
#
# COMPACT_ATOMS: atom_id res chain seq x y z
N MET A 1 -11.29 24.14 4.09
CA MET A 1 -10.36 24.25 5.23
C MET A 1 -10.00 22.82 5.62
N ARG A 2 -8.72 22.45 5.58
CA ARG A 2 -8.28 21.09 5.92
C ARG A 2 -8.33 20.90 7.43
N GLU A 3 -8.59 19.69 7.90
CA GLU A 3 -8.78 19.40 9.32
C GLU A 3 -7.93 18.21 9.78
N ARG A 4 -7.37 18.29 10.98
CA ARG A 4 -6.59 17.24 11.66
C ARG A 4 -7.26 16.81 12.96
N TRP A 5 -6.88 15.63 13.44
CA TRP A 5 -7.28 15.17 14.78
C TRP A 5 -6.62 16.02 15.86
N PHE A 6 -7.41 16.45 16.84
CA PHE A 6 -6.94 17.23 17.98
C PHE A 6 -6.47 16.28 19.09
N GLY A 7 -5.25 15.75 18.94
CA GLY A 7 -4.70 14.73 19.84
C GLY A 7 -5.65 13.53 19.99
N ALA A 8 -5.72 12.96 21.19
CA ALA A 8 -6.61 11.84 21.50
C ALA A 8 -8.07 12.23 21.85
N THR A 9 -8.49 13.48 21.57
CA THR A 9 -9.81 14.00 22.01
C THR A 9 -11.00 13.51 21.19
N GLY A 10 -10.77 12.88 20.03
CA GLY A 10 -11.82 12.49 19.08
C GLY A 10 -12.47 13.67 18.36
N ARG A 11 -11.93 14.90 18.48
CA ARG A 11 -12.35 16.09 17.74
C ARG A 11 -11.45 16.31 16.52
N ARG A 12 -12.02 16.80 15.43
CA ARG A 12 -11.26 17.35 14.29
C ARG A 12 -11.30 18.87 14.33
N ILE A 13 -10.18 19.52 14.02
CA ILE A 13 -10.03 20.97 14.00
C ILE A 13 -9.29 21.42 12.73
N PRO A 14 -9.43 22.69 12.29
CA PRO A 14 -8.66 23.23 11.17
C PRO A 14 -7.14 23.06 11.33
N GLU A 15 -6.44 22.79 10.23
CA GLU A 15 -4.96 22.77 10.20
C GLU A 15 -4.36 24.16 10.47
N ILE A 16 -5.04 25.22 10.05
CA ILE A 16 -4.65 26.60 10.31
C ILE A 16 -5.87 27.33 10.87
N ALA A 17 -5.71 28.03 11.98
CA ALA A 17 -6.72 28.88 12.56
C ALA A 17 -6.14 30.24 12.97
N VAL A 18 -6.98 31.26 13.05
CA VAL A 18 -6.59 32.54 13.61
C VAL A 18 -6.52 32.42 15.13
N GLU A 19 -5.48 32.98 15.73
CA GLU A 19 -5.34 33.00 17.18
C GLU A 19 -6.56 33.65 17.86
N GLY A 20 -7.17 32.94 18.80
CA GLY A 20 -8.37 33.36 19.51
C GLY A 20 -9.70 32.99 18.84
N GLU A 21 -9.69 32.48 17.59
CA GLU A 21 -10.91 32.03 16.90
C GLU A 21 -11.19 30.52 17.08
N LEU A 22 -10.21 29.76 17.59
CA LEU A 22 -10.31 28.33 17.84
C LEU A 22 -10.09 28.01 19.32
N ASP A 23 -11.01 27.24 19.90
CA ASP A 23 -10.84 26.65 21.23
C ASP A 23 -9.80 25.52 21.19
N VAL A 24 -8.66 25.76 21.84
CA VAL A 24 -7.53 24.84 21.93
C VAL A 24 -7.25 24.42 23.38
N ASP A 25 -8.26 24.48 24.25
CA ASP A 25 -8.12 24.09 25.66
C ASP A 25 -7.61 22.64 25.78
N GLY A 26 -6.62 22.45 26.65
CA GLY A 26 -5.97 21.16 26.86
C GLY A 26 -4.86 20.84 25.85
N ALA A 27 -4.59 21.70 24.86
CA ALA A 27 -3.42 21.55 24.01
C ALA A 27 -2.13 22.05 24.66
N LEU A 28 -1.02 21.44 24.28
CA LEU A 28 0.30 22.05 24.39
C LEU A 28 0.45 23.10 23.28
N VAL A 29 0.47 24.37 23.66
CA VAL A 29 0.68 25.48 22.72
C VAL A 29 2.13 25.94 22.76
N LEU A 30 2.80 25.94 21.60
CA LEU A 30 4.22 26.29 21.45
C LEU A 30 4.41 27.47 20.48
N ASP A 31 5.47 28.25 20.71
CA ASP A 31 5.90 29.33 19.82
C ASP A 31 7.00 28.82 18.86
N GLY A 32 6.60 27.95 17.94
CA GLY A 32 7.49 27.25 16.99
C GLY A 32 7.79 25.79 17.35
N ILE A 33 8.61 25.12 16.52
CA ILE A 33 8.89 23.66 16.59
C ILE A 33 10.30 23.30 17.07
N ALA A 34 11.04 24.24 17.65
CA ALA A 34 12.43 24.04 18.05
C ALA A 34 12.62 23.05 19.22
N ASP A 35 11.59 22.84 20.04
CA ASP A 35 11.61 21.94 21.20
C ASP A 35 11.02 20.56 20.82
N THR A 36 11.79 19.79 20.06
CA THR A 36 11.36 18.48 19.53
C THR A 36 11.07 17.46 20.63
N SER A 37 11.86 17.44 21.70
CA SER A 37 11.64 16.56 22.86
C SER A 37 10.25 16.73 23.48
N ARG A 38 9.77 17.96 23.53
CA ARG A 38 8.48 18.28 24.15
C ARG A 38 7.31 17.97 23.22
N LEU A 39 7.51 18.10 21.92
CA LEU A 39 6.56 17.65 20.90
C LEU A 39 6.36 16.14 20.96
N GLU A 40 7.45 15.37 20.96
CA GLU A 40 7.43 13.91 21.02
C GLU A 40 6.75 13.40 22.30
N GLN A 41 7.08 13.99 23.45
CA GLN A 41 6.46 13.63 24.72
C GLN A 41 4.95 13.89 24.72
N ALA A 42 4.52 15.09 24.29
CA ALA A 42 3.10 15.44 24.25
C ALA A 42 2.32 14.52 23.31
N HIS A 43 2.91 14.16 22.16
CA HIS A 43 2.30 13.23 21.21
C HIS A 43 2.14 11.83 21.82
N ALA A 44 3.18 11.31 22.48
CA ALA A 44 3.13 10.00 23.14
C ALA A 44 2.08 9.95 24.27
N GLU A 45 1.84 11.07 24.94
CA GLU A 45 0.81 11.23 25.98
C GLU A 45 -0.60 11.49 25.41
N GLY A 46 -0.74 11.61 24.08
CA GLY A 46 -2.01 11.91 23.40
C GLY A 46 -2.48 13.35 23.56
N THR A 47 -1.62 14.24 24.07
CA THR A 47 -1.90 15.66 24.25
C THR A 47 -1.91 16.37 22.90
N PRO A 48 -2.97 17.12 22.54
CA PRO A 48 -3.01 17.88 21.30
C PRO A 48 -1.90 18.93 21.26
N ILE A 49 -1.25 19.08 20.11
CA ILE A 49 -0.16 20.06 19.94
C ILE A 49 -0.61 21.15 18.99
N VAL A 50 -0.41 22.39 19.41
CA VAL A 50 -0.73 23.59 18.63
C VAL A 50 0.51 24.47 18.55
N VAL A 51 0.83 24.96 17.35
CA VAL A 51 2.03 25.77 17.13
C VAL A 51 1.62 27.15 16.65
N ARG A 52 2.18 28.22 17.23
CA ARG A 52 2.05 29.57 16.67
C ARG A 52 3.07 29.77 15.56
N ALA A 53 2.62 30.36 14.46
CA ALA A 53 3.48 30.71 13.33
C ALA A 53 3.16 32.12 12.83
N ALA A 54 4.20 32.90 12.53
CA ALA A 54 4.12 34.27 12.03
C ALA A 54 4.50 34.39 10.55
N SER A 55 4.97 33.31 9.92
CA SER A 55 5.33 33.25 8.51
C SER A 55 4.76 32.02 7.81
N ALA A 56 4.64 32.09 6.48
CA ALA A 56 4.18 30.94 5.68
C ALA A 56 5.12 29.73 5.78
N ASP A 57 6.42 29.96 5.95
CA ASP A 57 7.41 28.89 6.10
C ASP A 57 7.28 28.22 7.47
N GLU A 58 7.11 28.99 8.54
CA GLU A 58 6.80 28.44 9.87
C GLU A 58 5.50 27.65 9.89
N VAL A 59 4.45 28.11 9.17
CA VAL A 59 3.20 27.36 9.02
C VAL A 59 3.46 26.01 8.34
N ARG A 60 4.24 26.00 7.25
CA ARG A 60 4.55 24.76 6.53
C ARG A 60 5.42 23.82 7.34
N GLU A 61 6.46 24.32 8.00
CA GLU A 61 7.35 23.55 8.87
C GLU A 61 6.58 22.93 10.04
N ALA A 62 5.69 23.71 10.67
CA ALA A 62 4.84 23.21 11.74
C ALA A 62 3.85 22.17 11.22
N LEU A 63 3.21 22.37 10.06
CA LEU A 63 2.28 21.39 9.49
C LEU A 63 2.96 20.18 8.85
N ALA A 64 4.25 20.24 8.54
CA ALA A 64 5.03 19.07 8.13
C ALA A 64 5.19 18.07 9.28
N ARG A 65 5.07 18.52 10.53
CA ARG A 65 5.05 17.66 11.70
C ARG A 65 3.68 16.99 11.84
N PRO A 66 3.59 15.65 11.80
CA PRO A 66 2.31 14.95 11.96
C PRO A 66 1.71 15.12 13.36
N GLU A 67 2.53 15.43 14.37
CA GLU A 67 2.12 15.62 15.76
C GLU A 67 1.36 16.94 15.96
N VAL A 68 1.58 17.93 15.08
CA VAL A 68 0.94 19.25 15.15
C VAL A 68 -0.49 19.17 14.62
N ALA A 69 -1.45 19.39 15.51
CA ALA A 69 -2.87 19.33 15.22
C ALA A 69 -3.39 20.62 14.54
N CYS A 70 -2.81 21.77 14.89
CA CYS A 70 -3.19 23.06 14.31
C CYS A 70 -2.05 24.07 14.41
N VAL A 71 -1.97 24.96 13.44
CA VAL A 71 -1.14 26.16 13.47
C VAL A 71 -2.01 27.38 13.73
N LEU A 72 -1.69 28.14 14.78
CA LEU A 72 -2.31 29.42 15.05
C LEU A 72 -1.52 30.53 14.34
N VAL A 73 -2.22 31.30 13.52
CA VAL A 73 -1.66 32.48 12.85
C VAL A 73 -2.24 33.76 13.49
N PRO A 74 -1.47 34.85 13.59
CA PRO A 74 -1.97 36.12 14.08
C PRO A 74 -3.17 36.63 13.28
N GLU A 75 -4.06 37.41 13.91
CA GLU A 75 -5.20 38.03 13.21
C GLU A 75 -4.77 38.91 12.01
N THR A 76 -3.56 39.48 12.08
CA THR A 76 -2.96 40.27 11.00
C THR A 76 -2.46 39.44 9.82
N LYS A 77 -2.50 38.11 9.92
CA LYS A 77 -1.97 37.12 8.98
C LYS A 77 -3.03 36.13 8.46
N ARG A 78 -4.29 36.57 8.38
CA ARG A 78 -5.43 35.77 7.88
C ARG A 78 -5.18 35.20 6.47
N GLU A 79 -4.33 35.84 5.66
CA GLU A 79 -3.94 35.34 4.34
C GLU A 79 -3.30 33.94 4.38
N PHE A 80 -2.78 33.51 5.54
CA PHE A 80 -2.20 32.17 5.69
C PHE A 80 -3.24 31.04 5.75
N LEU A 81 -4.51 31.35 6.03
CA LEU A 81 -5.61 30.36 5.97
C LEU A 81 -5.79 29.80 4.56
N ASP A 82 -5.39 30.57 3.54
CA ASP A 82 -5.46 30.22 2.12
C ASP A 82 -4.13 29.67 1.59
N LEU A 83 -3.15 29.35 2.45
CA LEU A 83 -1.89 28.76 2.01
C LEU A 83 -2.14 27.47 1.23
N ASP A 84 -1.49 27.38 0.07
CA ASP A 84 -1.48 26.14 -0.69
C ASP A 84 -0.58 25.12 0.02
N LEU A 85 -1.23 24.28 0.84
CA LEU A 85 -0.61 23.18 1.56
C LEU A 85 -0.56 21.89 0.73
N THR A 86 -0.87 21.93 -0.58
CA THR A 86 -0.79 20.73 -1.44
C THR A 86 0.60 20.10 -1.49
N LYS A 87 1.65 20.88 -1.18
CA LYS A 87 3.01 20.36 -1.04
C LYS A 87 3.20 19.42 0.17
N LEU A 88 2.37 19.52 1.22
CA LEU A 88 2.46 18.70 2.44
C LEU A 88 1.65 17.39 2.37
N THR A 89 1.05 17.05 1.22
CA THR A 89 -0.06 16.08 1.18
C THR A 89 0.18 14.73 0.50
N TYR A 90 1.41 14.36 0.12
CA TYR A 90 1.63 13.11 -0.64
C TYR A 90 2.89 12.31 -0.26
N GLY A 91 3.06 11.98 1.02
CA GLY A 91 3.95 10.92 1.51
C GLY A 91 3.54 9.55 1.01
N THR A 92 4.49 8.70 0.69
CA THR A 92 4.23 7.36 0.11
C THR A 92 5.48 6.52 0.28
N PHE A 93 5.32 5.23 0.56
CA PHE A 93 6.36 4.24 0.29
C PHE A 93 5.84 3.16 -0.64
N SER A 94 6.73 2.61 -1.45
CA SER A 94 6.42 1.55 -2.39
C SER A 94 7.65 0.72 -2.74
N ILE A 95 7.37 -0.45 -3.30
CA ILE A 95 8.35 -1.35 -3.89
C ILE A 95 7.82 -1.83 -5.23
N ALA A 96 8.63 -1.65 -6.28
CA ALA A 96 8.49 -2.38 -7.54
C ALA A 96 9.43 -3.59 -7.48
N ALA A 97 8.95 -4.76 -7.91
CA ALA A 97 9.74 -5.97 -7.83
C ALA A 97 9.38 -6.98 -8.93
N CYS A 98 10.23 -7.98 -9.08
CA CYS A 98 9.97 -9.15 -9.90
C CYS A 98 10.40 -10.44 -9.22
N ASP A 99 9.80 -11.53 -9.65
CA ASP A 99 10.29 -12.88 -9.45
C ASP A 99 10.50 -13.52 -10.82
N LEU A 100 11.77 -13.64 -11.22
CA LEU A 100 12.15 -14.16 -12.53
C LEU A 100 11.93 -15.68 -12.64
N GLU A 101 11.88 -16.41 -11.51
CA GLU A 101 11.65 -17.85 -11.54
C GLU A 101 10.19 -18.17 -11.89
N THR A 102 9.26 -17.39 -11.33
CA THR A 102 7.82 -17.51 -11.60
C THR A 102 7.36 -16.65 -12.78
N GLY A 103 8.19 -15.73 -13.27
CA GLY A 103 7.84 -14.83 -14.36
C GLY A 103 6.85 -13.74 -13.95
N GLN A 104 6.93 -13.30 -12.69
CA GLN A 104 6.03 -12.31 -12.12
C GLN A 104 6.69 -10.94 -11.96
N TRP A 105 5.90 -9.89 -12.18
CA TRP A 105 6.25 -8.50 -11.85
C TRP A 105 5.15 -7.90 -11.00
N GLY A 106 5.51 -7.01 -10.08
CA GLY A 106 4.52 -6.40 -9.22
C GLY A 106 4.98 -5.12 -8.55
N VAL A 107 3.99 -4.39 -8.05
CA VAL A 107 4.18 -3.18 -7.25
C VAL A 107 3.27 -3.23 -6.04
N ALA A 108 3.81 -2.91 -4.88
CA ALA A 108 3.04 -2.66 -3.68
C ALA A 108 3.32 -1.26 -3.14
N THR A 109 2.29 -0.59 -2.62
CA THR A 109 2.40 0.78 -2.11
C THR A 109 1.44 1.04 -0.95
N GLN A 110 1.80 1.99 -0.10
CA GLN A 110 0.96 2.56 0.95
C GLN A 110 1.15 4.08 1.00
N SER A 111 0.06 4.82 1.22
CA SER A 111 0.12 6.27 1.47
C SER A 111 -0.98 6.76 2.42
N LYS A 112 -0.73 7.88 3.14
CA LYS A 112 -1.81 8.76 3.65
C LYS A 112 -2.40 9.59 2.50
N PHE A 113 -3.00 8.91 1.53
CA PHE A 113 -3.66 9.47 0.35
C PHE A 113 -4.80 8.53 -0.03
N LEU A 114 -5.90 9.07 -0.56
CA LEU A 114 -7.04 8.27 -1.00
C LEU A 114 -6.68 7.50 -2.28
N ALA A 115 -6.93 6.19 -2.32
CA ALA A 115 -6.86 5.39 -3.54
C ALA A 115 -5.50 5.41 -4.27
N VAL A 116 -4.40 5.27 -3.52
CA VAL A 116 -3.02 5.32 -4.06
C VAL A 116 -2.76 4.32 -5.20
N GLY A 117 -3.46 3.18 -5.19
CA GLY A 117 -3.38 2.15 -6.24
C GLY A 117 -3.80 2.59 -7.63
N SER A 118 -4.52 3.72 -7.76
CA SER A 118 -4.87 4.27 -9.09
C SER A 118 -3.74 5.05 -9.76
N VAL A 119 -2.65 5.35 -9.04
CA VAL A 119 -1.59 6.24 -9.49
C VAL A 119 -0.24 5.54 -9.54
N VAL A 120 0.13 4.88 -8.44
CA VAL A 120 1.50 4.40 -8.23
C VAL A 120 1.84 3.15 -9.02
N PRO A 121 1.07 2.04 -8.95
CA PRO A 121 1.51 0.75 -9.47
C PRO A 121 1.28 0.59 -10.97
N TRP A 122 2.32 0.16 -11.68
CA TRP A 122 2.26 -0.26 -13.07
C TRP A 122 3.17 -1.48 -13.27
N ALA A 123 2.72 -2.50 -13.97
CA ALA A 123 3.53 -3.66 -14.28
C ALA A 123 3.05 -4.34 -15.57
N GLU A 124 3.97 -5.00 -16.26
CA GLU A 124 3.68 -5.80 -17.45
C GLU A 124 4.60 -7.04 -17.46
N PRO A 125 4.06 -8.26 -17.66
CA PRO A 125 4.86 -9.48 -17.59
C PRO A 125 5.99 -9.47 -18.62
N HIS A 126 7.17 -9.95 -18.21
CA HIS A 126 8.40 -9.99 -19.03
C HIS A 126 8.89 -8.62 -19.53
N VAL A 127 8.30 -7.53 -19.06
CA VAL A 127 8.67 -6.16 -19.43
C VAL A 127 9.24 -5.44 -18.21
N GLY A 128 8.50 -5.40 -17.11
CA GLY A 128 8.95 -4.73 -15.89
C GLY A 128 7.83 -4.19 -15.01
N ALA A 129 8.24 -3.49 -13.96
CA ALA A 129 7.38 -2.82 -12.99
C ALA A 129 7.84 -1.38 -12.76
N VAL A 130 6.89 -0.45 -12.60
CA VAL A 130 7.12 0.98 -12.38
C VAL A 130 6.23 1.48 -11.25
N ALA A 131 6.85 2.17 -10.28
CA ALA A 131 6.19 2.84 -9.18
C ALA A 131 6.45 4.35 -9.26
N THR A 132 5.44 5.17 -9.58
CA THR A 132 5.57 6.64 -9.64
C THR A 132 4.82 7.32 -8.50
N GLN A 133 5.51 8.16 -7.72
CA GLN A 133 4.95 8.75 -6.49
C GLN A 133 5.50 10.16 -6.20
N ALA A 134 5.29 10.64 -4.96
CA ALA A 134 5.45 12.04 -4.54
C ALA A 134 4.46 12.95 -5.27
N TYR A 135 4.90 14.04 -5.90
CA TYR A 135 4.06 14.78 -6.83
C TYR A 135 3.99 14.01 -8.16
N ALA A 136 3.36 12.83 -8.11
CA ALA A 136 3.44 11.80 -9.13
C ALA A 136 3.09 12.34 -10.52
N ASN A 137 3.79 11.83 -11.53
CA ASN A 137 3.44 12.03 -12.93
C ASN A 137 2.89 10.70 -13.45
N PRO A 138 1.56 10.50 -13.53
CA PRO A 138 0.98 9.23 -13.93
C PRO A 138 1.42 8.74 -15.32
N ARG A 139 1.97 9.64 -16.16
CA ARG A 139 2.54 9.26 -17.46
C ARG A 139 3.81 8.41 -17.35
N TYR A 140 4.53 8.46 -16.22
CA TYR A 140 5.73 7.66 -16.00
C TYR A 140 5.44 6.16 -16.04
N GLY A 141 4.26 5.72 -15.59
CA GLY A 141 3.84 4.32 -15.66
C GLY A 141 3.84 3.76 -17.10
N PRO A 142 2.89 4.17 -17.96
CA PRO A 142 2.79 3.64 -19.32
C PRO A 142 4.01 3.99 -20.20
N ASN A 143 4.63 5.16 -20.01
CA ASN A 143 5.83 5.52 -20.76
C ASN A 143 7.05 4.69 -20.32
N GLY A 144 7.19 4.43 -19.02
CA GLY A 144 8.26 3.58 -18.48
C GLY A 144 8.13 2.16 -18.99
N LEU A 145 6.93 1.57 -18.94
CA LEU A 145 6.66 0.25 -19.52
C LEU A 145 6.94 0.21 -21.03
N GLN A 146 6.65 1.28 -21.77
CA GLN A 146 7.01 1.36 -23.18
C GLN A 146 8.52 1.33 -23.40
N LEU A 147 9.30 2.09 -22.63
CA LEU A 147 10.76 2.12 -22.76
C LEU A 147 11.38 0.76 -22.38
N LEU A 148 10.83 0.11 -21.36
CA LEU A 148 11.20 -1.25 -20.97
C LEU A 148 10.89 -2.26 -22.10
N ARG A 149 9.72 -2.16 -22.73
CA ARG A 149 9.37 -2.96 -23.93
C ARG A 149 10.35 -2.75 -25.08
N ASP A 150 10.89 -1.54 -25.22
CA ASP A 150 11.89 -1.21 -26.23
C ASP A 150 13.30 -1.73 -25.87
N GLY A 151 13.45 -2.39 -24.71
CA GLY A 151 14.66 -3.07 -24.26
C GLY A 151 15.63 -2.20 -23.46
N LEU A 152 15.19 -1.03 -22.97
CA LEU A 152 16.01 -0.19 -22.10
C LEU A 152 16.13 -0.80 -20.71
N ALA A 153 17.30 -0.64 -20.09
CA ALA A 153 17.51 -1.01 -18.70
C ALA A 153 16.83 -0.02 -17.74
N ALA A 154 16.54 -0.46 -16.51
CA ALA A 154 15.80 0.35 -15.53
C ALA A 154 16.41 1.74 -15.28
N ASP A 155 17.73 1.85 -15.23
CA ASP A 155 18.50 3.09 -15.09
C ASP A 155 18.33 4.03 -16.29
N ASP A 156 18.43 3.51 -17.51
CA ASP A 156 18.17 4.28 -18.74
C ASP A 156 16.71 4.79 -18.79
N VAL A 157 15.75 3.98 -18.33
CA VAL A 157 14.34 4.37 -18.25
C VAL A 157 14.15 5.53 -17.27
N VAL A 158 14.73 5.43 -16.08
CA VAL A 158 14.69 6.49 -15.06
C VAL A 158 15.30 7.78 -15.62
N GLU A 159 16.48 7.72 -16.25
CA GLU A 159 17.12 8.88 -16.85
C GLU A 159 16.23 9.49 -17.94
N ARG A 160 15.70 8.67 -18.84
CA ARG A 160 14.91 9.14 -19.99
C ARG A 160 13.61 9.82 -19.56
N LEU A 161 12.90 9.26 -18.58
CA LEU A 161 11.66 9.84 -18.06
C LEU A 161 11.93 11.15 -17.33
N THR A 162 12.92 11.17 -16.43
CA THR A 162 13.22 12.34 -15.59
C THR A 162 13.84 13.48 -16.39
N ALA A 163 14.70 13.20 -17.36
CA ALA A 163 15.27 14.23 -18.24
C ALA A 163 14.21 14.96 -19.08
N ALA A 164 13.05 14.34 -19.32
CA ALA A 164 11.95 14.91 -20.10
C ALA A 164 10.89 15.64 -19.25
N ASP A 165 10.95 15.55 -17.92
CA ASP A 165 9.98 16.19 -17.00
C ASP A 165 10.61 17.43 -16.34
N GLU A 166 10.14 18.62 -16.70
CA GLU A 166 10.58 19.88 -16.06
C GLU A 166 10.28 19.91 -14.55
N GLY A 167 9.31 19.13 -14.08
CA GLY A 167 8.96 18.99 -12.67
C GLY A 167 9.62 17.81 -11.98
N ARG A 168 10.64 17.18 -12.58
CA ARG A 168 11.34 16.00 -12.04
C ARG A 168 11.79 16.16 -10.60
N GLU A 169 12.19 17.34 -10.16
CA GLU A 169 12.70 17.56 -8.80
C GLU A 169 11.63 17.31 -7.71
N HIS A 170 10.34 17.28 -8.08
CA HIS A 170 9.23 16.92 -7.17
C HIS A 170 8.72 15.49 -7.37
N ARG A 171 9.37 14.69 -8.21
CA ARG A 171 8.95 13.31 -8.55
C ARG A 171 9.78 12.31 -7.77
N GLN A 172 9.17 11.16 -7.51
CA GLN A 172 9.89 9.96 -7.11
C GLN A 172 9.45 8.77 -7.97
N LEU A 173 10.40 7.93 -8.32
CA LEU A 173 10.23 6.84 -9.29
C LEU A 173 11.04 5.61 -8.86
N GLY A 174 10.43 4.43 -8.91
CA GLY A 174 11.10 3.13 -8.85
C GLY A 174 10.80 2.31 -10.11
N VAL A 175 11.81 1.64 -10.65
CA VAL A 175 11.68 0.81 -11.86
C VAL A 175 12.42 -0.50 -11.67
N VAL A 176 11.81 -1.60 -12.09
CA VAL A 176 12.45 -2.92 -12.25
C VAL A 176 12.21 -3.39 -13.67
N ASP A 177 13.27 -3.79 -14.37
CA ASP A 177 13.16 -4.26 -15.76
C ASP A 177 12.94 -5.78 -15.89
N SER A 178 12.91 -6.26 -17.13
CA SER A 178 12.71 -7.67 -17.48
C SER A 178 13.85 -8.59 -17.01
N GLU A 179 15.03 -8.05 -16.70
CA GLU A 179 16.19 -8.79 -16.19
C GLU A 179 16.32 -8.67 -14.66
N GLY A 180 15.36 -8.02 -14.00
CA GLY A 180 15.36 -7.82 -12.55
C GLY A 180 16.37 -6.77 -12.07
N ARG A 181 16.83 -5.87 -12.95
CA ARG A 181 17.66 -4.73 -12.53
C ARG A 181 16.74 -3.63 -12.00
N GLY A 182 17.03 -3.13 -10.81
CA GLY A 182 16.27 -2.05 -10.16
C GLY A 182 16.95 -0.69 -10.29
N ALA A 183 16.16 0.36 -10.47
CA ALA A 183 16.61 1.76 -10.43
C ALA A 183 15.61 2.62 -9.66
N THR A 184 16.10 3.62 -8.91
CA THR A 184 15.25 4.62 -8.26
C THR A 184 15.71 6.04 -8.56
N TYR A 185 14.78 6.98 -8.47
CA TYR A 185 15.03 8.41 -8.53
C TYR A 185 14.20 9.13 -7.49
N THR A 186 14.83 10.04 -6.76
CA THR A 186 14.19 10.95 -5.81
C THR A 186 14.63 12.36 -6.18
N GLY A 187 13.69 13.19 -6.62
CA GLY A 187 13.98 14.58 -6.95
C GLY A 187 14.40 15.38 -5.71
N SER A 188 15.22 16.43 -5.91
CA SER A 188 15.81 17.18 -4.80
C SER A 188 14.80 17.98 -3.96
N GLU A 189 13.58 18.15 -4.47
CA GLU A 189 12.48 18.87 -3.84
C GLU A 189 11.39 17.91 -3.32
N CYS A 190 11.69 16.62 -3.22
CA CYS A 190 10.89 15.67 -2.44
C CYS A 190 11.05 15.96 -0.95
N HIS A 191 9.95 15.88 -0.21
CA HIS A 191 9.92 16.21 1.20
C HIS A 191 10.58 15.13 2.07
N ASP A 192 11.43 15.58 2.99
CA ASP A 192 12.16 14.72 3.90
C ASP A 192 11.25 13.95 4.87
N TRP A 193 11.61 12.73 5.29
CA TRP A 193 12.70 11.96 4.71
C TRP A 193 12.30 11.38 3.34
N ALA A 194 13.18 11.49 2.34
CA ALA A 194 12.96 10.90 1.02
C ALA A 194 14.21 10.19 0.48
N GLY A 195 14.02 9.02 -0.13
CA GLY A 195 15.12 8.22 -0.65
C GLY A 195 14.65 6.91 -1.28
N GLY A 196 15.62 6.10 -1.71
CA GLY A 196 15.36 4.79 -2.29
C GLY A 196 16.55 3.83 -2.15
N ARG A 197 16.25 2.54 -2.25
CA ARG A 197 17.21 1.43 -2.29
C ARG A 197 16.84 0.50 -3.44
N THR A 198 17.86 -0.12 -4.02
CA THR A 198 17.72 -1.08 -5.11
C THR A 198 18.56 -2.30 -4.82
N GLY A 199 18.10 -3.45 -5.27
CA GLY A 199 18.84 -4.70 -5.23
C GLY A 199 18.35 -5.66 -6.30
N PRO A 200 18.83 -6.91 -6.29
CA PRO A 200 18.38 -7.92 -7.25
C PRO A 200 16.86 -8.10 -7.20
N GLY A 201 16.20 -7.80 -8.31
CA GLY A 201 14.76 -7.97 -8.49
C GLY A 201 13.88 -6.93 -7.81
N TYR A 202 14.41 -5.80 -7.29
CA TYR A 202 13.56 -4.77 -6.68
C TYR A 202 14.10 -3.33 -6.75
N ALA A 203 13.17 -2.38 -6.66
CA ALA A 203 13.39 -0.96 -6.43
C ALA A 203 12.39 -0.46 -5.36
N ALA A 204 12.92 0.00 -4.24
CA ALA A 204 12.16 0.47 -3.07
C ALA A 204 12.40 1.96 -2.85
N GLN A 205 11.34 2.72 -2.57
CA GLN A 205 11.41 4.17 -2.42
C GLN A 205 10.34 4.71 -1.49
N GLY A 206 10.62 5.84 -0.86
CA GLY A 206 9.61 6.58 -0.11
C GLY A 206 9.94 8.05 0.08
N ASN A 207 8.91 8.84 0.38
CA ASN A 207 8.99 10.28 0.67
C ASN A 207 8.00 10.64 1.78
N ILE A 208 8.30 11.72 2.52
CA ILE A 208 7.61 12.09 3.77
C ILE A 208 7.62 10.93 4.78
N LEU A 209 8.73 10.20 4.84
CA LEU A 209 8.88 9.10 5.79
C LEU A 209 9.36 9.63 7.14
N VAL A 210 9.09 8.86 8.19
CA VAL A 210 9.66 9.13 9.52
C VAL A 210 11.20 9.10 9.47
N SER A 211 11.78 8.13 8.75
CA SER A 211 13.23 7.98 8.61
C SER A 211 13.60 7.07 7.42
N ALA A 212 14.91 6.94 7.18
CA ALA A 212 15.46 5.98 6.22
C ALA A 212 15.09 4.52 6.55
N GLU A 213 14.88 4.22 7.83
CA GLU A 213 14.60 2.87 8.32
C GLU A 213 13.35 2.26 7.67
N THR A 214 12.41 3.09 7.21
CA THR A 214 11.23 2.64 6.47
C THR A 214 11.61 2.02 5.12
N VAL A 215 12.51 2.64 4.33
CA VAL A 215 12.97 2.08 3.06
C VAL A 215 13.94 0.92 3.30
N ASP A 216 14.76 1.00 4.34
CA ASP A 216 15.64 -0.09 4.72
C ASP A 216 14.84 -1.36 5.08
N ALA A 217 13.76 -1.22 5.85
CA ALA A 217 12.89 -2.32 6.20
C ALA A 217 12.24 -2.97 4.96
N ILE A 218 11.88 -2.20 3.93
CA ILE A 218 11.37 -2.74 2.66
C ILE A 218 12.43 -3.63 2.00
N ALA A 219 13.63 -3.07 1.82
CA ALA A 219 14.73 -3.73 1.14
C ALA A 219 15.17 -5.00 1.87
N ASP A 220 15.41 -4.90 3.18
CA ASP A 220 15.89 -6.01 4.00
C ASP A 220 14.82 -7.13 4.10
N THR A 221 13.53 -6.78 4.13
CA THR A 221 12.43 -7.77 4.10
C THR A 221 12.36 -8.48 2.75
N PHE A 222 12.48 -7.74 1.64
CA PHE A 222 12.46 -8.36 0.32
C PHE A 222 13.66 -9.31 0.12
N GLU A 223 14.85 -8.91 0.55
CA GLU A 223 16.09 -9.70 0.43
C GLU A 223 16.10 -10.95 1.32
N SER A 224 15.43 -10.91 2.47
CA SER A 224 15.40 -12.03 3.43
C SER A 224 14.18 -12.95 3.30
N SER A 225 13.15 -12.53 2.56
CA SER A 225 11.93 -13.30 2.36
C SER A 225 12.01 -14.23 1.14
N SER A 226 11.22 -15.30 1.20
CA SER A 226 11.04 -16.28 0.12
C SER A 226 9.56 -16.66 0.03
N GLY A 227 9.12 -17.14 -1.13
CA GLY A 227 7.72 -17.50 -1.37
C GLY A 227 7.07 -16.64 -2.45
N PRO A 228 5.74 -16.69 -2.60
CA PRO A 228 5.02 -15.94 -3.63
C PRO A 228 5.34 -14.44 -3.59
N LEU A 229 5.52 -13.82 -4.77
CA LEU A 229 5.87 -12.41 -4.88
C LEU A 229 4.87 -11.50 -4.15
N ALA A 230 3.58 -11.81 -4.27
CA ALA A 230 2.49 -11.07 -3.62
C ALA A 230 2.63 -11.01 -2.09
N GLU A 231 2.91 -12.15 -1.45
CA GLU A 231 3.11 -12.24 0.00
C GLU A 231 4.34 -11.44 0.44
N ARG A 232 5.47 -11.61 -0.27
CA ARG A 232 6.70 -10.87 0.00
C ARG A 232 6.48 -9.36 -0.08
N LEU A 233 5.73 -8.89 -1.07
CA LEU A 233 5.38 -7.48 -1.25
C LEU A 233 4.52 -6.93 -0.10
N ILE A 234 3.53 -7.69 0.38
CA ILE A 234 2.70 -7.31 1.54
C ILE A 234 3.55 -7.23 2.80
N GLU A 235 4.44 -8.21 3.02
CA GLU A 235 5.34 -8.20 4.18
C GLU A 235 6.32 -7.03 4.15
N CYS A 236 6.81 -6.64 2.96
CA CYS A 236 7.59 -5.41 2.79
C CYS A 236 6.82 -4.17 3.26
N LEU A 237 5.54 -4.02 2.88
CA LEU A 237 4.73 -2.90 3.35
C LEU A 237 4.53 -2.92 4.87
N ALA A 238 4.28 -4.10 5.44
CA ALA A 238 4.09 -4.26 6.88
C ALA A 238 5.36 -3.90 7.67
N ALA A 239 6.54 -4.35 7.20
CA ALA A 239 7.83 -4.02 7.80
C ALA A 239 8.13 -2.52 7.72
N ALA A 240 7.87 -1.90 6.57
CA ALA A 240 8.02 -0.46 6.37
C ALA A 240 7.16 0.35 7.35
N GLN A 241 5.88 -0.04 7.50
CA GLN A 241 4.95 0.61 8.42
C GLN A 241 5.38 0.45 9.88
N ALA A 242 5.93 -0.71 10.26
CA ALA A 242 6.46 -0.96 11.59
C ALA A 242 7.73 -0.16 11.88
N ALA A 243 8.53 0.15 10.86
CA ALA A 243 9.72 1.00 10.92
C ALA A 243 9.42 2.52 10.82
N GLY A 244 8.16 2.91 11.02
CA GLY A 244 7.70 4.31 11.08
C GLY A 244 6.77 4.71 9.92
N GLY A 245 7.03 4.22 8.72
CA GLY A 245 6.18 4.45 7.55
C GLY A 245 6.13 5.92 7.10
N ASP A 246 5.02 6.27 6.45
CA ASP A 246 4.65 7.64 6.13
C ASP A 246 4.38 8.41 7.43
N SER A 247 5.09 9.52 7.64
CA SER A 247 5.01 10.28 8.90
C SER A 247 3.60 10.77 9.20
N ARG A 248 2.76 10.91 8.17
CA ARG A 248 1.37 11.38 8.28
C ARG A 248 0.39 10.27 8.67
N GLY A 249 0.87 9.03 8.78
CA GLY A 249 0.10 7.82 9.06
C GLY A 249 -0.32 7.07 7.80
N GLN A 250 -1.40 6.28 7.89
CA GLN A 250 -1.86 5.41 6.81
C GLN A 250 -3.32 5.68 6.42
N GLN A 251 -3.65 5.43 5.14
CA GLN A 251 -5.01 5.58 4.61
C GLN A 251 -5.33 4.57 3.50
N SER A 252 -4.45 4.41 2.51
CA SER A 252 -4.66 3.44 1.42
C SER A 252 -3.43 2.59 1.16
N ALA A 253 -3.66 1.41 0.60
CA ALA A 253 -2.62 0.49 0.14
C ALA A 253 -3.10 -0.27 -1.09
N ALA A 254 -2.16 -0.70 -1.92
CA ALA A 254 -2.46 -1.47 -3.12
C ALA A 254 -1.37 -2.49 -3.42
N LEU A 255 -1.77 -3.59 -4.06
CA LEU A 255 -0.92 -4.64 -4.57
C LEU A 255 -1.34 -4.97 -6.00
N LEU A 256 -0.40 -4.82 -6.94
CA LEU A 256 -0.52 -5.27 -8.31
C LEU A 256 0.53 -6.36 -8.57
N VAL A 257 0.11 -7.52 -9.06
CA VAL A 257 1.01 -8.58 -9.55
C VAL A 257 0.51 -9.08 -10.90
N VAL A 258 1.42 -9.18 -11.86
CA VAL A 258 1.16 -9.63 -13.22
C VAL A 258 2.05 -10.80 -13.59
N GLU A 259 1.49 -11.72 -14.35
CA GLU A 259 2.14 -12.92 -14.91
C GLU A 259 1.51 -13.18 -16.27
N LYS A 260 2.31 -13.58 -17.26
CA LYS A 260 1.81 -13.82 -18.61
C LYS A 260 0.72 -14.90 -18.58
N ASP A 261 -0.48 -14.57 -19.06
CA ASP A 261 -1.64 -15.46 -19.09
C ASP A 261 -1.99 -16.05 -17.70
N GLY A 262 -1.60 -15.37 -16.60
CA GLY A 262 -1.76 -15.85 -15.22
C GLY A 262 -3.01 -15.35 -14.50
N GLY A 263 -3.78 -14.45 -15.12
CA GLY A 263 -5.01 -13.88 -14.56
C GLY A 263 -6.23 -14.79 -14.67
N TYR A 264 -7.41 -14.21 -14.45
CA TYR A 264 -8.67 -14.96 -14.39
C TYR A 264 -8.90 -15.83 -15.64
N ALA A 265 -9.15 -17.12 -15.42
CA ALA A 265 -9.28 -18.17 -16.44
C ALA A 265 -8.09 -18.30 -17.42
N GLY A 266 -6.94 -17.71 -17.10
CA GLY A 266 -5.79 -17.61 -18.00
C GLY A 266 -6.03 -16.72 -19.22
N LEU A 267 -6.97 -15.77 -19.12
CA LEU A 267 -7.39 -14.89 -20.22
C LEU A 267 -6.93 -13.43 -20.05
N SER A 268 -6.15 -13.15 -19.00
CA SER A 268 -5.53 -11.85 -18.75
C SER A 268 -4.17 -12.05 -18.07
N ASP A 269 -3.38 -10.98 -18.00
CA ASP A 269 -2.06 -10.99 -17.36
C ASP A 269 -2.11 -10.58 -15.87
N VAL A 270 -3.25 -10.08 -15.39
CA VAL A 270 -3.39 -9.56 -14.02
C VAL A 270 -3.75 -10.71 -13.09
N VAL A 271 -2.77 -11.14 -12.29
CA VAL A 271 -2.95 -12.18 -11.27
C VAL A 271 -3.64 -11.60 -10.05
N ILE A 272 -3.17 -10.44 -9.60
CA ILE A 272 -3.66 -9.74 -8.41
C ILE A 272 -3.73 -8.24 -8.71
N ASP A 273 -4.89 -7.64 -8.48
CA ASP A 273 -5.08 -6.18 -8.37
C ASP A 273 -6.00 -5.94 -7.17
N LEU A 274 -5.39 -5.79 -5.99
CA LEU A 274 -6.08 -5.59 -4.73
C LEU A 274 -5.81 -4.19 -4.21
N ARG A 275 -6.89 -3.51 -3.84
CA ARG A 275 -6.84 -2.11 -3.45
C ARG A 275 -7.67 -1.87 -2.20
N VAL A 276 -7.04 -1.28 -1.20
CA VAL A 276 -7.70 -0.70 -0.03
C VAL A 276 -7.61 0.81 -0.20
N ASP A 277 -8.65 1.39 -0.80
CA ASP A 277 -8.62 2.80 -1.22
C ASP A 277 -8.82 3.78 -0.06
N ASP A 278 -9.44 3.36 1.05
CA ASP A 278 -9.59 4.12 2.30
C ASP A 278 -9.81 3.16 3.50
N HIS A 279 -8.87 3.14 4.45
CA HIS A 279 -8.97 2.39 5.70
C HIS A 279 -8.00 2.95 6.75
N GLU A 280 -8.28 2.75 8.03
CA GLU A 280 -7.35 3.17 9.11
C GLU A 280 -6.12 2.26 9.22
N ARG A 281 -6.24 1.01 8.74
CA ARG A 281 -5.18 -0.01 8.72
C ARG A 281 -5.13 -0.69 7.35
N PRO A 282 -4.78 0.03 6.26
CA PRO A 282 -4.90 -0.47 4.90
C PRO A 282 -4.02 -1.69 4.61
N ILE A 283 -2.86 -1.84 5.26
CA ILE A 283 -1.98 -3.01 5.04
C ILE A 283 -2.60 -4.29 5.63
N GLU A 284 -3.18 -4.20 6.83
CA GLU A 284 -3.89 -5.34 7.44
C GLU A 284 -5.08 -5.77 6.57
N GLU A 285 -5.83 -4.79 6.06
CA GLU A 285 -6.96 -5.05 5.19
C GLU A 285 -6.51 -5.61 3.83
N LEU A 286 -5.39 -5.14 3.28
CA LEU A 286 -4.79 -5.69 2.07
C LEU A 286 -4.38 -7.15 2.26
N ARG A 287 -3.81 -7.49 3.43
CA ARG A 287 -3.49 -8.88 3.80
C ARG A 287 -4.75 -9.74 3.91
N ARG A 288 -5.84 -9.20 4.47
CA ARG A 288 -7.15 -9.89 4.51
C ARG A 288 -7.69 -10.16 3.10
N LEU A 289 -7.63 -9.17 2.22
CA LEU A 289 -8.05 -9.31 0.81
C LEU A 289 -7.17 -10.33 0.06
N TYR A 290 -5.87 -10.35 0.32
CA TYR A 290 -4.97 -11.36 -0.25
C TYR A 290 -5.31 -12.76 0.24
N GLY A 291 -5.65 -12.94 1.52
CA GLY A 291 -6.13 -14.22 2.04
C GLY A 291 -7.41 -14.71 1.34
N LEU A 292 -8.36 -13.81 1.06
CA LEU A 292 -9.55 -14.14 0.27
C LEU A 292 -9.19 -14.49 -1.18
N HIS A 293 -8.28 -13.74 -1.80
CA HIS A 293 -7.80 -14.04 -3.15
C HIS A 293 -7.16 -15.43 -3.22
N GLU A 294 -6.28 -15.76 -2.27
CA GLU A 294 -5.68 -17.08 -2.18
C GLU A 294 -6.74 -18.17 -1.96
N GLN A 295 -7.74 -17.93 -1.10
CA GLN A 295 -8.83 -18.89 -0.88
C GLN A 295 -9.64 -19.16 -2.16
N LEU A 296 -9.91 -18.15 -2.99
CA LEU A 296 -10.74 -18.30 -4.18
C LEU A 296 -9.93 -18.78 -5.41
N PHE A 297 -8.73 -18.24 -5.61
CA PHE A 297 -7.97 -18.40 -6.86
C PHE A 297 -6.66 -19.18 -6.69
N GLY A 298 -6.19 -19.39 -5.46
CA GLY A 298 -5.01 -20.18 -5.19
C GLY A 298 -5.16 -21.63 -5.66
N LYS A 299 -4.03 -22.33 -5.80
CA LYS A 299 -4.00 -23.72 -6.29
C LYS A 299 -3.39 -24.65 -5.26
N THR A 300 -4.19 -25.57 -4.73
CA THR A 300 -3.69 -26.64 -3.86
C THR A 300 -3.15 -27.79 -4.71
N PRO A 301 -1.87 -28.20 -4.56
CA PRO A 301 -1.32 -29.34 -5.29
C PRO A 301 -2.16 -30.60 -5.06
N ARG A 302 -2.44 -31.37 -6.11
CA ARG A 302 -3.30 -32.58 -6.03
C ARG A 302 -2.80 -33.63 -5.02
N SER A 303 -1.50 -33.67 -4.75
CA SER A 303 -0.93 -34.53 -3.71
C SER A 303 -1.38 -34.17 -2.28
N GLN A 304 -1.94 -32.99 -2.07
CA GLN A 304 -2.44 -32.50 -0.78
C GLN A 304 -3.97 -32.64 -0.65
N TRP A 305 -4.67 -33.05 -1.71
CA TRP A 305 -6.11 -33.23 -1.67
C TRP A 305 -6.48 -34.44 -0.81
N ILE A 306 -7.57 -34.29 -0.06
CA ILE A 306 -8.02 -35.28 0.93
C ILE A 306 -9.01 -36.22 0.26
N ALA A 307 -8.82 -37.53 0.41
CA ALA A 307 -9.79 -38.52 -0.06
C ALA A 307 -11.06 -38.48 0.80
N VAL A 308 -12.22 -38.46 0.14
CA VAL A 308 -13.53 -38.41 0.81
C VAL A 308 -14.00 -39.82 1.13
N ALA A 309 -13.48 -40.36 2.25
CA ALA A 309 -13.92 -41.62 2.85
C ALA A 309 -15.32 -41.48 3.49
N ASP A 310 -15.90 -42.60 3.95
CA ASP A 310 -17.31 -42.65 4.41
C ASP A 310 -17.62 -41.65 5.54
N ASP A 311 -16.70 -41.41 6.45
CA ASP A 311 -16.84 -40.47 7.57
C ASP A 311 -16.87 -39.02 7.07
N LEU A 312 -15.92 -38.64 6.21
CA LEU A 312 -15.88 -37.32 5.61
C LEU A 312 -17.09 -37.12 4.68
N ARG A 313 -17.49 -38.15 3.93
CA ARG A 313 -18.67 -38.12 3.07
C ARG A 313 -19.94 -37.81 3.85
N ALA A 314 -20.11 -38.45 5.02
CA ALA A 314 -21.23 -38.16 5.91
C ALA A 314 -21.16 -36.73 6.47
N GLU A 315 -19.98 -36.27 6.89
CA GLU A 315 -19.77 -34.89 7.36
C GLU A 315 -20.16 -33.86 6.29
N LEU A 316 -19.68 -34.03 5.04
CA LEU A 316 -20.01 -33.14 3.93
C LEU A 316 -21.52 -33.08 3.72
N GLY A 317 -22.19 -34.25 3.70
CA GLY A 317 -23.64 -34.32 3.51
C GLY A 317 -24.43 -33.61 4.61
N GLU A 318 -24.07 -33.81 5.88
CA GLU A 318 -24.74 -33.15 7.01
C GLU A 318 -24.57 -31.62 6.97
N ARG A 319 -23.37 -31.13 6.67
CA ARG A 319 -23.09 -29.70 6.57
C ARG A 319 -23.82 -29.06 5.39
N LEU A 320 -23.75 -29.66 4.21
CA LEU A 320 -24.45 -29.17 3.02
C LEU A 320 -25.96 -29.12 3.25
N ALA A 321 -26.54 -30.16 3.86
CA ALA A 321 -27.96 -30.17 4.22
C ALA A 321 -28.31 -29.04 5.23
N SER A 322 -27.45 -28.77 6.22
CA SER A 322 -27.68 -27.65 7.15
C SER A 322 -27.65 -26.27 6.48
N LEU A 323 -26.94 -26.16 5.35
CA LEU A 323 -26.87 -24.96 4.52
C LEU A 323 -27.99 -24.91 3.46
N GLY A 324 -28.86 -25.92 3.41
CA GLY A 324 -29.98 -26.01 2.47
C GLY A 324 -29.63 -26.64 1.11
N TYR A 325 -28.48 -27.30 1.00
CA TYR A 325 -28.07 -28.06 -0.18
C TYR A 325 -28.39 -29.55 0.04
N ASP A 326 -29.62 -29.93 -0.27
CA ASP A 326 -30.10 -31.32 -0.20
C ASP A 326 -29.88 -32.07 -1.52
N GLY A 327 -29.90 -33.41 -1.47
CA GLY A 327 -29.93 -34.27 -2.67
C GLY A 327 -28.69 -35.15 -2.81
N ASP A 328 -28.30 -35.41 -4.06
CA ASP A 328 -27.06 -36.13 -4.34
C ASP A 328 -25.86 -35.29 -3.84
N LEU A 329 -24.91 -35.94 -3.17
CA LEU A 329 -23.81 -35.23 -2.53
C LEU A 329 -22.92 -34.50 -3.55
N ALA A 330 -22.66 -35.10 -4.71
CA ALA A 330 -21.80 -34.48 -5.72
C ALA A 330 -22.46 -33.23 -6.31
N ASP A 331 -23.76 -33.30 -6.58
CA ASP A 331 -24.54 -32.17 -7.08
C ASP A 331 -24.65 -31.06 -6.03
N ALA A 332 -24.97 -31.41 -4.78
CA ALA A 332 -25.07 -30.47 -3.65
C ALA A 332 -23.74 -29.78 -3.38
N PHE A 333 -22.64 -30.53 -3.36
CA PHE A 333 -21.29 -29.99 -3.15
C PHE A 333 -20.87 -29.04 -4.27
N THR A 334 -21.10 -29.42 -5.53
CA THR A 334 -20.81 -28.57 -6.69
C THR A 334 -21.64 -27.28 -6.67
N ALA A 335 -22.94 -27.38 -6.34
CA ALA A 335 -23.84 -26.24 -6.26
C ALA A 335 -23.45 -25.26 -5.14
N TRP A 336 -23.07 -25.77 -3.97
CA TRP A 336 -22.59 -24.95 -2.86
C TRP A 336 -21.27 -24.28 -3.21
N ALA A 337 -20.29 -25.04 -3.72
CA ALA A 337 -18.98 -24.49 -4.08
C ALA A 337 -19.10 -23.39 -5.14
N GLY A 338 -19.94 -23.57 -6.16
CA GLY A 338 -20.19 -22.52 -7.15
C GLY A 338 -20.92 -21.29 -6.60
N THR A 339 -21.69 -21.43 -5.51
CA THR A 339 -22.31 -20.29 -4.83
C THR A 339 -21.30 -19.50 -4.00
N GLU A 340 -20.31 -20.19 -3.41
CA GLU A 340 -19.23 -19.59 -2.63
C GLU A 340 -18.01 -19.19 -3.48
N ASN A 341 -18.07 -19.33 -4.81
CA ASN A 341 -16.99 -19.06 -5.78
C ASN A 341 -15.74 -19.95 -5.63
N LEU A 342 -15.95 -21.21 -5.23
CA LEU A 342 -14.91 -22.23 -5.03
C LEU A 342 -14.87 -23.28 -6.15
N GLU A 343 -15.60 -23.06 -7.26
CA GLU A 343 -15.74 -24.03 -8.35
C GLU A 343 -14.40 -24.47 -8.95
N GLU A 344 -13.42 -23.57 -9.04
CA GLU A 344 -12.08 -23.85 -9.56
C GLU A 344 -11.26 -24.79 -8.64
N ARG A 345 -11.74 -25.00 -7.41
CA ARG A 345 -11.15 -25.91 -6.42
C ARG A 345 -11.95 -27.20 -6.24
N VAL A 346 -12.92 -27.46 -7.11
CA VAL A 346 -13.75 -28.67 -7.07
C VAL A 346 -13.52 -29.51 -8.33
N ASP A 347 -13.41 -30.82 -8.15
CA ASP A 347 -13.25 -31.79 -9.25
C ASP A 347 -13.95 -33.09 -8.85
N GLY A 348 -15.28 -33.00 -8.74
CA GLY A 348 -16.11 -34.04 -8.15
C GLY A 348 -16.00 -34.09 -6.62
N VAL A 349 -16.49 -35.19 -6.04
CA VAL A 349 -16.62 -35.37 -4.57
C VAL A 349 -15.73 -36.48 -4.01
N GLU A 350 -14.94 -37.16 -4.84
CA GLU A 350 -14.09 -38.27 -4.39
C GLU A 350 -12.83 -37.78 -3.67
N GLN A 351 -12.39 -36.57 -4.01
CA GLN A 351 -11.33 -35.85 -3.31
C GLN A 351 -11.76 -34.41 -3.12
N ILE A 352 -11.32 -33.81 -2.01
CA ILE A 352 -11.63 -32.43 -1.67
C ILE A 352 -10.34 -31.65 -1.42
N ASP A 353 -10.29 -30.42 -1.95
CA ASP A 353 -9.26 -29.45 -1.60
C ASP A 353 -9.40 -29.09 -0.10
N PRO A 354 -8.34 -29.20 0.71
CA PRO A 354 -8.38 -28.84 2.13
C PRO A 354 -8.93 -27.43 2.38
N VAL A 355 -8.69 -26.47 1.48
CA VAL A 355 -9.24 -25.09 1.60
C VAL A 355 -10.77 -25.10 1.52
N VAL A 356 -11.33 -25.86 0.58
CA VAL A 356 -12.78 -25.99 0.41
C VAL A 356 -13.41 -26.69 1.61
N LEU A 357 -12.73 -27.71 2.15
CA LEU A 357 -13.17 -28.41 3.35
C LEU A 357 -13.18 -27.49 4.59
N GLU A 358 -12.14 -26.69 4.78
CA GLU A 358 -12.06 -25.73 5.88
C GLU A 358 -13.15 -24.67 5.78
N GLU A 359 -13.43 -24.16 4.58
CA GLU A 359 -14.52 -23.20 4.37
C GLU A 359 -15.89 -23.81 4.69
N LEU A 360 -16.17 -25.03 4.23
CA LEU A 360 -17.43 -25.72 4.57
C LEU A 360 -17.54 -25.97 6.09
N ARG A 361 -16.42 -26.20 6.77
CA ARG A 361 -16.39 -26.42 8.22
C ARG A 361 -16.61 -25.16 9.04
N ALA A 362 -16.28 -23.99 8.48
CA ALA A 362 -16.42 -22.69 9.12
C ALA A 362 -17.86 -22.13 9.06
N ARG A 363 -18.70 -22.68 8.17
CA ARG A 363 -20.14 -22.40 8.08
C ARG A 363 -20.93 -23.33 9.00
#